data_AF-A0AAJ6CI31-F1
#
_entry.id   AF-A0AAJ6CI31-F1
#
_cell.length_a   1.000
_cell.length_b   1.000
_cell.length_c   1.000
_cell.angle_alpha   90.00
_cell.angle_beta   90.00
_cell.angle_gamma   90.00
#
_symmetry.space_group_name_H-M   'P 1'
#
loop_
_entity.id
_entity.type
_entity.pdbx_description
1 polymer ?
#
loop_
_entity_poly.entity_id
_entity_poly.type
_entity_poly.pdbx_seq_one_letter_code
_entity_poly.pdbx_strand_id
1 'polypeptide(L)'
;MVALLNEGYELPIAVIEACPQPWKHSMHDRQNEALRDHIQCAFLIYVLENKAMPLGRINEIWYPNGVFDETLHWCPTDRPRYLSLYQRYAIQTLFYKQLNAGNVYSAACTLTDKRLRPSQPKRMLQELLRVITRITDRNDLSKDPQESPRNALRVACAAFTAMRAPTITSMTAARMLQFLAASRLDQAVKDWIGLMQRCRFDQLDNMHLGHITRYLCRNSASAEAYTFVMNLPLKWRHRSMYPALLSHFSDIMLNKDGSLDPQDQSRSATVWRAATSLPNQEKGTIALWLARLGSHATYKRASHALRDEYIIRQLGGFDPRALRQISFLTVCTLVRAGRWSLASRYVHRYVRKRKAPPNAFRWLNVLLIGIVTHPKATSHVTAREMVNVITNLLQDSQASNKLLPTKNALQLLADQAHDTHLSPDYTKLPLVHQPSAASVIQLAHVLKAEGNLRSQLLLGRWIIQSMDNLSTPALWEMIQNLLPLEELHELAPPYLEHTIALFQDLGAVFKRRDDRRSAHQAQYLGRQCLRRIIGEGNKAFVRPHDRPQYGKPPQNYSP
;
A
#
# COMPACT_ATOMS: atom_id res chain seq x y z
N MET A 1 -24.97 4.65 42.91
CA MET A 1 -25.16 5.48 44.13
C MET A 1 -24.85 4.70 45.40
N VAL A 2 -25.56 3.62 45.73
CA VAL A 2 -25.25 2.79 46.93
C VAL A 2 -23.81 2.28 46.91
N ALA A 3 -23.32 1.76 45.77
CA ALA A 3 -21.92 1.35 45.63
C ALA A 3 -20.91 2.49 45.82
N LEU A 4 -21.27 3.73 45.48
CA LEU A 4 -20.40 4.91 45.62
C LEU A 4 -20.39 5.46 47.05
N LEU A 5 -21.55 5.41 47.72
CA LEU A 5 -21.67 5.73 49.14
C LEU A 5 -20.91 4.72 50.01
N ASN A 6 -20.94 3.44 49.62
CA ASN A 6 -20.15 2.39 50.26
C ASN A 6 -18.63 2.55 50.03
N GLU A 7 -18.22 3.29 49.00
CA GLU A 7 -16.82 3.62 48.70
C GLU A 7 -16.37 4.96 49.32
N GLY A 8 -17.21 5.60 50.14
CA GLY A 8 -16.86 6.82 50.89
C GLY A 8 -16.98 8.12 50.09
N TYR A 9 -17.60 8.11 48.90
CA TYR A 9 -17.89 9.35 48.17
C TYR A 9 -19.12 10.04 48.75
N GLU A 10 -18.93 11.22 49.35
CA GLU A 10 -20.03 12.05 49.85
C GLU A 10 -20.85 12.61 48.67
N LEU A 11 -22.18 12.43 48.72
CA LEU A 11 -23.10 13.15 47.85
C LEU A 11 -23.08 14.62 48.29
N PRO A 12 -22.68 15.57 47.43
CA PRO A 12 -22.66 16.97 47.82
C PRO A 12 -24.09 17.41 48.17
N ILE A 13 -24.26 18.02 49.33
CA ILE A 13 -25.55 18.58 49.78
C ILE A 13 -26.15 19.50 48.69
N ALA A 14 -25.30 20.21 47.94
CA ALA A 14 -25.66 21.03 46.79
C ALA A 14 -26.37 20.25 45.64
N VAL A 15 -26.12 18.95 45.46
CA VAL A 15 -26.79 18.11 44.45
C VAL A 15 -28.21 17.76 44.90
N ILE A 16 -28.44 17.64 46.20
CA ILE A 16 -29.75 17.41 46.81
C ILE A 16 -30.56 18.72 46.82
N GLU A 17 -29.90 19.85 47.07
CA GLU A 17 -30.51 21.19 47.11
C GLU A 17 -30.78 21.81 45.73
N ALA A 18 -30.05 21.40 44.68
CA ALA A 18 -30.27 21.86 43.29
C ALA A 18 -31.49 21.21 42.61
N CYS A 19 -32.17 20.27 43.27
CA CYS A 19 -33.45 19.73 42.79
C CYS A 19 -34.53 20.82 42.85
N PRO A 20 -35.23 21.14 41.74
CA PRO A 20 -36.25 22.19 41.73
C PRO A 20 -37.40 21.85 42.70
N GLN A 21 -37.53 22.66 43.76
CA GLN A 21 -38.65 22.68 44.70
C GLN A 21 -39.94 23.04 43.95
N PRO A 22 -40.86 22.08 43.70
CA PRO A 22 -42.06 22.05 44.53
C PRO A 22 -42.58 20.62 44.78
N TRP A 23 -42.23 19.97 45.90
CA TRP A 23 -42.67 18.57 46.13
C TRP A 23 -42.85 18.18 47.60
N LYS A 24 -43.32 19.09 48.46
CA LYS A 24 -43.64 18.68 49.84
C LYS A 24 -44.89 17.81 49.96
N HIS A 25 -45.83 17.82 49.00
CA HIS A 25 -47.07 17.03 49.10
C HIS A 25 -47.46 16.38 47.77
N SER A 26 -47.10 15.10 47.59
CA SER A 26 -47.86 14.06 46.86
C SER A 26 -46.92 12.90 46.51
N MET A 27 -47.07 11.76 47.18
CA MET A 27 -46.36 10.53 46.85
C MET A 27 -47.09 9.78 45.75
N HIS A 28 -46.67 9.98 44.50
CA HIS A 28 -46.98 9.08 43.39
C HIS A 28 -45.67 8.54 42.81
N ASP A 29 -45.59 7.23 42.56
CA ASP A 29 -44.38 6.49 42.17
C ASP A 29 -43.62 7.12 40.99
N ARG A 30 -44.33 7.74 40.04
CA ARG A 30 -43.76 8.43 38.87
C ARG A 30 -42.93 9.67 39.20
N GLN A 31 -43.22 10.36 40.32
CA GLN A 31 -42.47 11.55 40.75
C GLN A 31 -41.11 11.15 41.38
N ASN A 32 -41.07 10.01 42.08
CA ASN A 32 -39.85 9.43 42.63
C ASN A 32 -38.87 8.98 41.53
N GLU A 33 -39.39 8.48 40.41
CA GLU A 33 -38.62 8.07 39.25
C GLU A 33 -37.89 9.25 38.57
N ALA A 34 -38.61 10.36 38.33
CA ALA A 34 -38.04 11.56 37.74
C ALA A 34 -36.98 12.21 38.66
N LEU A 35 -37.18 12.15 39.98
CA LEU A 35 -36.24 12.66 40.97
C LEU A 35 -34.93 11.85 41.01
N ARG A 36 -35.03 10.51 41.04
CA ARG A 36 -33.85 9.63 41.01
C ARG A 36 -32.98 9.88 39.79
N ASP A 37 -33.61 10.04 38.63
CA ASP A 37 -32.97 10.29 37.35
C ASP A 37 -32.30 11.69 37.31
N HIS A 38 -32.95 12.70 37.91
CA HIS A 38 -32.37 14.04 38.06
C HIS A 38 -31.13 14.03 38.94
N ILE A 39 -31.19 13.36 40.09
CA ILE A 39 -30.05 13.23 41.03
C ILE A 39 -28.89 12.51 40.36
N GLN A 40 -29.13 11.43 39.61
CA GLN A 40 -28.09 10.72 38.86
C GLN A 40 -27.36 11.64 37.86
N CYS A 41 -28.11 12.48 37.14
CA CYS A 41 -27.53 13.42 36.17
C CYS A 41 -26.77 14.57 36.85
N ALA A 42 -27.34 15.13 37.92
CA ALA A 42 -26.72 16.22 38.68
C ALA A 42 -25.42 15.74 39.34
N PHE A 43 -25.43 14.53 39.90
CA PHE A 43 -24.23 13.90 40.43
C PHE A 43 -23.16 13.69 39.34
N LEU A 44 -23.53 13.15 38.18
CA LEU A 44 -22.58 12.95 37.08
C LEU A 44 -21.95 14.28 36.64
N ILE A 45 -22.75 15.35 36.48
CA ILE A 45 -22.25 16.67 36.12
C ILE A 45 -21.32 17.22 37.20
N TYR A 46 -21.73 17.15 38.47
CA TYR A 46 -20.92 17.61 39.60
C TYR A 46 -19.54 16.94 39.60
N VAL A 47 -19.51 15.62 39.45
CA VAL A 47 -18.26 14.85 39.46
C VAL A 47 -17.37 15.22 38.25
N LEU A 48 -17.96 15.46 37.08
CA LEU A 48 -17.23 15.85 35.86
C LEU A 48 -16.68 17.29 35.88
N GLU A 49 -17.40 18.21 36.52
CA GLU A 49 -17.01 19.60 36.66
C GLU A 49 -15.94 19.78 37.73
N ASN A 50 -16.13 19.15 38.89
CA ASN A 50 -15.22 19.25 40.03
C ASN A 50 -14.05 18.27 40.00
N LYS A 51 -13.97 17.40 38.96
CA LYS A 51 -12.97 16.32 38.84
C LYS A 51 -12.89 15.45 40.10
N ALA A 52 -14.02 15.28 40.80
CA ALA A 52 -14.10 14.57 42.08
C ALA A 52 -13.84 13.06 41.94
N MET A 53 -13.82 12.54 40.71
CA MET A 53 -13.56 11.13 40.41
C MET A 53 -12.77 10.98 39.10
N PRO A 54 -11.84 10.01 39.00
CA PRO A 54 -11.17 9.68 37.74
C PRO A 54 -12.16 9.26 36.65
N LEU A 55 -11.94 9.72 35.41
CA LEU A 55 -12.83 9.42 34.27
C LEU A 55 -12.98 7.92 33.99
N GLY A 56 -11.94 7.12 34.21
CA GLY A 56 -12.01 5.66 34.08
C GLY A 56 -13.00 5.04 35.06
N ARG A 57 -12.96 5.49 36.33
CA ARG A 57 -13.88 5.02 37.36
C ARG A 57 -15.33 5.42 37.08
N ILE A 58 -15.54 6.65 36.60
CA ILE A 58 -16.86 7.10 36.15
C ILE A 58 -17.36 6.18 35.03
N ASN A 59 -16.51 5.82 34.07
CA ASN A 59 -16.89 4.94 32.95
C ASN A 59 -17.23 3.51 33.41
N GLU A 60 -16.51 2.94 34.37
CA GLU A 60 -16.80 1.62 34.94
C GLU A 60 -18.18 1.57 35.61
N ILE A 61 -18.55 2.65 36.31
CA ILE A 61 -19.83 2.75 37.01
C ILE A 61 -20.97 3.00 36.03
N TRP A 62 -20.76 3.87 35.04
CA TRP A 62 -21.80 4.29 34.11
C TRP A 62 -21.97 3.33 32.92
N TYR A 63 -20.93 2.64 32.51
CA TYR A 63 -20.93 1.69 31.38
C TYR A 63 -20.11 0.45 31.76
N PRO A 64 -20.58 -0.37 32.71
CA PRO A 64 -19.89 -1.61 33.04
C PRO A 64 -19.80 -2.48 31.78
N ASN A 65 -18.63 -3.07 31.56
CA ASN A 65 -18.32 -3.83 30.34
C ASN A 65 -18.44 -3.02 29.02
N GLY A 66 -18.46 -1.69 29.09
CA GLY A 66 -18.50 -0.80 27.92
C GLY A 66 -19.87 -0.69 27.24
N VAL A 67 -20.95 -1.08 27.92
CA VAL A 67 -22.32 -1.04 27.38
C VAL A 67 -23.25 -0.33 28.37
N PHE A 68 -24.25 0.38 27.84
CA PHE A 68 -25.34 0.93 28.64
C PHE A 68 -26.21 -0.18 29.24
N ASP A 69 -26.34 -0.18 30.57
CA ASP A 69 -27.14 -1.12 31.33
C ASP A 69 -28.41 -0.44 31.87
N GLU A 70 -29.58 -0.87 31.39
CA GLU A 70 -30.89 -0.37 31.83
C GLU A 70 -31.23 -0.77 33.27
N THR A 71 -30.58 -1.78 33.83
CA THR A 71 -30.79 -2.17 35.23
C THR A 71 -30.08 -1.21 36.19
N LEU A 72 -29.04 -0.52 35.71
CA LEU A 72 -28.26 0.45 36.49
C LEU A 72 -28.69 1.90 36.27
N HIS A 73 -29.22 2.20 35.08
CA HIS A 73 -29.60 3.55 34.67
C HIS A 73 -31.07 3.64 34.34
N TRP A 74 -31.78 4.51 35.06
CA TRP A 74 -33.20 4.72 34.85
C TRP A 74 -33.45 5.41 33.49
N CYS A 75 -34.35 4.85 32.67
CA CYS A 75 -34.69 5.40 31.34
C CYS A 75 -36.21 5.31 31.05
N PRO A 76 -37.03 6.16 31.71
CA PRO A 76 -38.47 6.12 31.56
C PRO A 76 -38.90 6.67 30.19
N THR A 77 -39.91 6.04 29.58
CA THR A 77 -40.44 6.40 28.26
C THR A 77 -41.19 7.74 28.25
N ASP A 78 -41.89 8.07 29.33
CA ASP A 78 -42.64 9.33 29.50
C ASP A 78 -41.98 10.20 30.57
N ARG A 79 -41.12 11.13 30.14
CA ARG A 79 -40.37 12.01 31.05
C ARG A 79 -40.47 13.50 30.69
N PRO A 80 -40.42 14.41 31.67
CA PRO A 80 -40.44 15.85 31.40
C PRO A 80 -39.32 16.30 30.46
N ARG A 81 -39.61 17.30 29.63
CA ARG A 81 -38.67 17.82 28.61
C ARG A 81 -37.37 18.35 29.23
N TYR A 82 -37.45 19.03 30.38
CA TYR A 82 -36.27 19.60 31.05
C TYR A 82 -35.30 18.50 31.51
N LEU A 83 -35.83 17.40 32.07
CA LEU A 83 -35.03 16.27 32.55
C LEU A 83 -34.32 15.56 31.39
N SER A 84 -35.04 15.39 30.27
CA SER A 84 -34.44 14.88 29.03
C SER A 84 -33.30 15.77 28.49
N LEU A 85 -33.42 17.09 28.62
CA LEU A 85 -32.35 18.01 28.20
C LEU A 85 -31.14 17.90 29.12
N TYR A 86 -31.38 17.80 30.43
CA TYR A 86 -30.34 17.71 31.44
C TYR A 86 -29.53 16.42 31.34
N GLN A 87 -30.19 15.28 31.15
CA GLN A 87 -29.53 13.99 30.86
C GLN A 87 -28.63 14.06 29.64
N ARG A 88 -29.17 14.59 28.54
CA ARG A 88 -28.45 14.71 27.28
C ARG A 88 -27.23 15.59 27.43
N TYR A 89 -27.35 16.66 28.21
CA TYR A 89 -26.22 17.51 28.57
C TYR A 89 -25.19 16.72 29.39
N ALA A 90 -25.59 16.02 30.45
CA ALA A 90 -24.68 15.23 31.28
C ALA A 90 -23.88 14.18 30.46
N ILE A 91 -24.57 13.39 29.62
CA ILE A 91 -23.95 12.36 28.77
C ILE A 91 -23.02 13.00 27.73
N GLN A 92 -23.43 14.12 27.12
CA GLN A 92 -22.62 14.85 26.16
C GLN A 92 -21.35 15.43 26.82
N THR A 93 -21.48 15.97 28.04
CA THR A 93 -20.35 16.47 28.83
C THR A 93 -19.38 15.35 29.17
N LEU A 94 -19.88 14.18 29.60
CA LEU A 94 -19.05 12.99 29.84
C LEU A 94 -18.26 12.60 28.58
N PHE A 95 -18.93 12.49 27.44
CA PHE A 95 -18.31 12.16 26.16
C PHE A 95 -17.17 13.14 25.81
N TYR A 96 -17.41 14.45 25.87
CA TYR A 96 -16.37 15.43 25.52
C TYR A 96 -15.22 15.45 26.52
N LYS A 97 -15.49 15.23 27.82
CA LYS A 97 -14.44 15.11 28.84
C LYS A 97 -13.56 13.89 28.58
N GLN A 98 -14.15 12.74 28.26
CA GLN A 98 -13.41 11.52 27.89
C GLN A 98 -12.61 11.71 26.59
N LEU A 99 -13.22 12.33 25.58
CA LEU A 99 -12.58 12.58 24.29
C LEU A 99 -11.37 13.52 24.41
N ASN A 100 -11.51 14.59 25.20
CA ASN A 100 -10.42 15.56 25.46
C ASN A 100 -9.29 14.95 26.30
N ALA A 101 -9.60 13.98 27.15
CA ALA A 101 -8.60 13.23 27.92
C ALA A 101 -7.87 12.16 27.09
N GLY A 102 -8.29 11.90 25.85
CA GLY A 102 -7.72 10.85 25.00
C GLY A 102 -8.29 9.45 25.24
N ASN A 103 -9.31 9.32 26.10
CA ASN A 103 -9.98 8.05 26.42
C ASN A 103 -11.04 7.73 25.35
N VAL A 104 -10.57 7.36 24.16
CA VAL A 104 -11.41 7.18 22.97
C VAL A 104 -12.35 5.98 23.07
N TYR A 105 -11.98 4.91 23.79
CA TYR A 105 -12.85 3.76 24.00
C TYR A 105 -13.98 4.11 24.96
N SER A 106 -13.64 4.73 26.09
CA SER A 106 -14.63 5.22 27.05
C SER A 106 -15.62 6.19 26.40
N ALA A 107 -15.12 7.12 25.57
CA ALA A 107 -15.98 8.02 24.78
C ALA A 107 -16.90 7.24 23.83
N ALA A 108 -16.42 6.19 23.16
CA ALA A 108 -17.24 5.36 22.29
C ALA A 108 -18.36 4.62 23.05
N CYS A 109 -18.13 4.20 24.31
CA CYS A 109 -19.14 3.54 25.14
C CYS A 109 -20.38 4.41 25.35
N THR A 110 -20.22 5.73 25.49
CA THR A 110 -21.34 6.68 25.63
C THR A 110 -22.30 6.69 24.43
N LEU A 111 -21.85 6.25 23.26
CA LEU A 111 -22.71 6.14 22.06
C LEU A 111 -23.79 5.06 22.21
N THR A 112 -23.61 4.11 23.14
CA THR A 112 -24.59 3.07 23.45
C THR A 112 -25.73 3.56 24.35
N ASP A 113 -25.61 4.77 24.92
CA ASP A 113 -26.59 5.29 25.87
C ASP A 113 -27.94 5.57 25.18
N LYS A 114 -28.96 4.81 25.57
CA LYS A 114 -30.32 4.86 24.98
C LYS A 114 -31.05 6.17 25.27
N ARG A 115 -30.57 6.99 26.22
CA ARG A 115 -31.18 8.28 26.58
C ARG A 115 -30.85 9.38 25.56
N LEU A 116 -29.85 9.18 24.70
CA LEU A 116 -29.48 10.11 23.63
C LEU A 116 -30.61 10.28 22.60
N ARG A 117 -30.79 11.50 22.10
CA ARG A 117 -31.71 11.76 20.97
C ARG A 117 -31.14 11.09 19.70
N PRO A 118 -31.97 10.57 18.77
CA PRO A 118 -31.48 9.91 17.55
C PRO A 118 -30.48 10.70 16.68
N SER A 119 -30.41 12.04 16.80
CA SER A 119 -29.47 12.89 16.07
C SER A 119 -28.15 13.17 16.80
N GLN A 120 -28.05 12.91 18.11
CA GLN A 120 -26.85 13.19 18.93
C GLN A 120 -25.70 12.21 18.69
N PRO A 121 -25.91 10.87 18.66
CA PRO A 121 -24.84 9.92 18.40
C PRO A 121 -24.09 10.21 17.11
N LYS A 122 -24.80 10.70 16.07
CA LYS A 122 -24.20 11.13 14.80
C LYS A 122 -23.11 12.17 14.98
N ARG A 123 -23.37 13.23 15.77
CA ARG A 123 -22.41 14.32 16.01
C ARG A 123 -21.25 13.83 16.88
N MET A 124 -21.56 13.06 17.91
CA MET A 124 -20.56 12.46 18.79
C MET A 124 -19.61 11.54 18.01
N LEU A 125 -20.14 10.69 17.12
CA LEU A 125 -19.34 9.85 16.22
C LEU A 125 -18.43 10.70 15.31
N GLN A 126 -18.91 11.82 14.78
CA GLN A 126 -18.09 12.71 13.95
C GLN A 126 -16.88 13.25 14.72
N GLU A 127 -17.06 13.68 15.96
CA GLU A 127 -15.96 14.15 16.80
C GLU A 127 -15.01 13.01 17.20
N LEU A 128 -15.55 11.82 17.53
CA LEU A 128 -14.76 10.63 17.84
C LEU A 128 -13.83 10.28 16.67
N LEU A 129 -14.36 10.21 15.45
CA LEU A 129 -13.56 9.90 14.26
C LEU A 129 -12.51 10.98 13.96
N ARG A 130 -12.79 12.26 14.24
CA ARG A 130 -11.80 13.34 14.09
C ARG A 130 -10.61 13.15 15.05
N VAL A 131 -10.87 12.80 16.31
CA VAL A 131 -9.81 12.56 17.29
C VAL A 131 -9.03 11.29 16.96
N ILE A 132 -9.70 10.20 16.59
CA ILE A 132 -9.03 8.97 16.13
C ILE A 132 -8.07 9.26 14.97
N THR A 133 -8.47 10.11 14.02
CA THR A 133 -7.60 10.51 12.89
C THR A 133 -6.31 11.18 13.39
N ARG A 134 -6.42 12.11 14.35
CA ARG A 134 -5.26 12.82 14.91
C ARG A 134 -4.31 11.89 15.65
N ILE A 135 -4.85 10.91 16.37
CA ILE A 135 -4.05 9.89 17.08
C ILE A 135 -3.29 9.02 16.08
N THR A 136 -3.98 8.55 15.03
CA THR A 136 -3.35 7.71 13.99
C THR A 136 -2.26 8.45 13.20
N ASP A 137 -2.47 9.73 12.89
CA ASP A 137 -1.48 10.53 12.13
C ASP A 137 -0.19 10.78 12.92
N ARG A 138 -0.26 10.79 14.26
CA ARG A 138 0.89 11.00 15.14
C ARG A 138 1.65 9.72 15.48
N ASN A 139 1.16 8.54 15.05
CA ASN A 139 1.65 7.23 15.49
C ASN A 139 1.70 7.08 17.03
N ASP A 140 0.85 7.81 17.75
CA ASP A 140 0.75 7.71 19.19
C ASP A 140 0.06 6.39 19.54
N LEU A 141 0.84 5.36 19.87
CA LEU A 141 0.30 4.13 20.44
C LEU A 141 -0.32 4.46 21.80
N SER A 142 -1.60 4.10 21.99
CA SER A 142 -2.26 4.23 23.29
C SER A 142 -1.43 3.50 24.35
N LYS A 143 -1.17 4.16 25.48
CA LYS A 143 -0.47 3.56 26.62
C LYS A 143 -1.26 2.42 27.26
N ASP A 144 -2.58 2.44 27.12
CA ASP A 144 -3.50 1.39 27.55
C ASP A 144 -4.09 0.66 26.32
N PRO A 145 -3.89 -0.66 26.17
CA PRO A 145 -4.49 -1.47 25.11
C PRO A 145 -6.02 -1.41 25.06
N GLN A 146 -6.69 -1.21 26.21
CA GLN A 146 -8.15 -1.13 26.29
C GLN A 146 -8.68 0.15 25.65
N GLU A 147 -7.96 1.27 25.81
CA GLU A 147 -8.26 2.58 25.21
C GLU A 147 -7.78 2.71 23.75
N SER A 148 -7.54 1.59 23.07
CA SER A 148 -7.10 1.62 21.68
C SER A 148 -8.17 2.19 20.73
N PRO A 149 -7.77 2.96 19.68
CA PRO A 149 -8.68 3.41 18.62
C PRO A 149 -9.44 2.24 17.97
N ARG A 150 -8.82 1.06 17.90
CA ARG A 150 -9.44 -0.17 17.38
C ARG A 150 -10.66 -0.60 18.20
N ASN A 151 -10.56 -0.59 19.53
CA ASN A 151 -11.69 -0.95 20.41
C ASN A 151 -12.80 0.11 20.35
N ALA A 152 -12.42 1.39 20.36
CA ALA A 152 -13.37 2.49 20.20
C ALA A 152 -14.21 2.35 18.92
N LEU A 153 -13.60 1.98 17.80
CA LEU A 153 -14.30 1.73 16.53
C LEU A 153 -15.24 0.51 16.61
N ARG A 154 -14.86 -0.57 17.30
CA ARG A 154 -15.73 -1.74 17.50
C ARG A 154 -16.98 -1.36 18.28
N VAL A 155 -16.82 -0.67 19.41
CA VAL A 155 -17.94 -0.24 20.27
C VAL A 155 -18.83 0.75 19.54
N ALA A 156 -18.25 1.74 18.85
CA ALA A 156 -19.02 2.69 18.05
C ALA A 156 -19.83 2.00 16.94
N CYS A 157 -19.25 1.00 16.27
CA CYS A 157 -19.97 0.20 15.27
C CYS A 157 -21.15 -0.54 15.90
N ALA A 158 -20.91 -1.27 16.99
CA ALA A 158 -21.93 -2.03 17.70
C ALA A 158 -23.09 -1.12 18.16
N ALA A 159 -22.78 0.03 18.77
CA ALA A 159 -23.74 1.02 19.24
C ALA A 159 -24.74 1.43 18.15
N PHE A 160 -24.25 1.81 16.97
CA PHE A 160 -25.11 2.23 15.86
C PHE A 160 -25.84 1.07 15.19
N THR A 161 -25.26 -0.13 15.15
CA THR A 161 -25.93 -1.30 14.56
C THR A 161 -27.14 -1.74 15.37
N ALA A 162 -27.11 -1.54 16.69
CA ALA A 162 -28.21 -1.82 17.61
C ALA A 162 -29.33 -0.76 17.56
N MET A 163 -29.08 0.44 17.02
CA MET A 163 -30.10 1.48 16.90
C MET A 163 -31.18 1.10 15.88
N ARG A 164 -32.46 1.31 16.23
CA ARG A 164 -33.60 1.04 15.34
C ARG A 164 -33.67 1.96 14.13
N ALA A 165 -33.41 3.26 14.33
CA ALA A 165 -33.45 4.29 13.28
C ALA A 165 -32.19 5.19 13.34
N PRO A 166 -31.01 4.65 12.97
CA PRO A 166 -29.75 5.38 13.04
C PRO A 166 -29.69 6.47 11.97
N THR A 167 -29.33 7.68 12.38
CA THR A 167 -29.11 8.81 11.44
C THR A 167 -27.61 9.04 11.26
N ILE A 168 -27.11 8.86 10.04
CA ILE A 168 -25.67 9.06 9.71
C ILE A 168 -25.58 9.80 8.36
N THR A 169 -24.55 10.62 8.16
CA THR A 169 -24.26 11.17 6.82
C THR A 169 -23.41 10.20 5.99
N SER A 170 -23.53 10.26 4.67
CA SER A 170 -22.70 9.46 3.75
C SER A 170 -21.20 9.61 4.04
N MET A 171 -20.75 10.84 4.30
CA MET A 171 -19.36 11.13 4.66
C MET A 171 -18.92 10.46 5.97
N THR A 172 -19.71 10.53 7.04
CA THR A 172 -19.39 9.85 8.32
C THR A 172 -19.38 8.34 8.14
N ALA A 173 -20.34 7.80 7.38
CA ALA A 173 -20.45 6.38 7.12
C ALA A 173 -19.25 5.85 6.31
N ALA A 174 -18.83 6.58 5.28
CA ALA A 174 -17.63 6.26 4.48
C ALA A 174 -16.35 6.33 5.32
N ARG A 175 -16.20 7.36 6.16
CA ARG A 175 -15.04 7.54 7.04
C ARG A 175 -14.95 6.43 8.08
N MET A 176 -16.07 6.07 8.71
CA MET A 176 -16.13 4.94 9.63
C MET A 176 -15.73 3.64 8.93
N LEU A 177 -16.26 3.38 7.73
CA LEU A 177 -15.91 2.22 6.93
C LEU A 177 -14.41 2.17 6.59
N GLN A 178 -13.80 3.30 6.26
CA GLN A 178 -12.36 3.40 6.04
C GLN A 178 -11.55 3.03 7.29
N PHE A 179 -11.94 3.54 8.46
CA PHE A 179 -11.26 3.23 9.72
C PHE A 179 -11.42 1.77 10.14
N LEU A 180 -12.61 1.20 9.98
CA LEU A 180 -12.87 -0.22 10.26
C LEU A 180 -12.04 -1.12 9.34
N ALA A 181 -11.99 -0.79 8.05
CA ALA A 181 -11.17 -1.51 7.09
C ALA A 181 -9.66 -1.38 7.41
N ALA A 182 -9.16 -0.17 7.61
CA ALA A 182 -7.75 0.06 7.95
C ALA A 182 -7.34 -0.64 9.26
N SER A 183 -8.26 -0.72 10.22
CA SER A 183 -8.07 -1.43 11.49
C SER A 183 -8.31 -2.94 11.40
N ARG A 184 -8.60 -3.49 10.20
CA ARG A 184 -8.84 -4.93 9.95
C ARG A 184 -9.92 -5.51 10.88
N LEU A 185 -11.05 -4.84 10.95
CA LEU A 185 -12.21 -5.24 11.76
C LEU A 185 -13.32 -5.80 10.86
N ASP A 186 -13.10 -6.97 10.26
CA ASP A 186 -13.96 -7.51 9.18
C ASP A 186 -15.43 -7.71 9.58
N GLN A 187 -15.68 -8.19 10.81
CA GLN A 187 -17.04 -8.34 11.33
C GLN A 187 -17.73 -6.98 11.46
N ALA A 188 -17.05 -5.98 12.03
CA ALA A 188 -17.59 -4.64 12.17
C ALA A 188 -17.79 -3.96 10.80
N VAL A 189 -16.93 -4.24 9.81
CA VAL A 189 -17.13 -3.82 8.42
C VAL A 189 -18.46 -4.39 7.87
N LYS A 190 -18.70 -5.68 8.07
CA LYS A 190 -19.95 -6.33 7.62
C LYS A 190 -21.17 -5.73 8.30
N ASP A 191 -21.11 -5.55 9.61
CA ASP A 191 -22.22 -4.97 10.39
C ASP A 191 -22.50 -3.52 9.98
N TRP A 192 -21.43 -2.74 9.76
CA TRP A 192 -21.54 -1.36 9.29
C TRP A 192 -22.10 -1.26 7.86
N ILE A 193 -21.72 -2.16 6.95
CA ILE A 193 -22.32 -2.21 5.61
C ILE A 193 -23.82 -2.53 5.70
N GLY A 194 -24.21 -3.48 6.56
CA GLY A 194 -25.62 -3.80 6.81
C GLY A 194 -26.40 -2.62 7.37
N LEU A 195 -25.80 -1.86 8.29
CA LEU A 195 -26.34 -0.58 8.79
C LEU A 195 -26.53 0.44 7.67
N MET A 196 -25.51 0.65 6.84
CA MET A 196 -25.55 1.63 5.74
C MET A 196 -26.62 1.29 4.70
N GLN A 197 -26.89 0.01 4.44
CA GLN A 197 -28.00 -0.42 3.59
C GLN A 197 -29.36 -0.05 4.20
N ARG A 198 -29.55 -0.25 5.51
CA ARG A 198 -30.76 0.16 6.24
C ARG A 198 -30.98 1.67 6.17
N CYS A 199 -29.90 2.45 6.23
CA CYS A 199 -29.94 3.92 6.10
C CYS A 199 -30.21 4.42 4.66
N ARG A 200 -30.39 3.51 3.67
CA ARG A 200 -30.69 3.84 2.27
C ARG A 200 -29.71 4.83 1.62
N PHE A 201 -28.41 4.66 1.85
CA PHE A 201 -27.43 5.43 1.09
C PHE A 201 -27.46 5.00 -0.38
N ASP A 202 -27.89 5.91 -1.26
CA ASP A 202 -28.04 5.61 -2.68
C ASP A 202 -26.69 5.47 -3.38
N GLN A 203 -25.69 6.29 -3.02
CA GLN A 203 -24.35 6.22 -3.58
C GLN A 203 -23.29 6.55 -2.53
N LEU A 204 -22.37 5.61 -2.31
CA LEU A 204 -21.04 5.92 -1.77
C LEU A 204 -20.15 6.30 -2.94
N ASP A 205 -19.22 7.23 -2.71
CA ASP A 205 -18.23 7.56 -3.72
C ASP A 205 -17.37 6.32 -4.04
N ASN A 206 -17.55 5.79 -5.25
CA ASN A 206 -16.84 4.63 -5.78
C ASN A 206 -15.31 4.80 -5.73
N MET A 207 -14.82 6.04 -5.83
CA MET A 207 -13.39 6.34 -5.69
C MET A 207 -12.89 6.01 -4.29
N HIS A 208 -13.62 6.42 -3.25
CA HIS A 208 -13.26 6.16 -1.85
C HIS A 208 -13.17 4.67 -1.54
N LEU A 209 -14.18 3.89 -1.93
CA LEU A 209 -14.18 2.43 -1.75
C LEU A 209 -13.03 1.74 -2.52
N GLY A 210 -12.70 2.25 -3.71
CA GLY A 210 -11.52 1.82 -4.48
C GLY A 210 -10.19 2.20 -3.81
N HIS A 211 -10.12 3.32 -3.09
CA HIS A 211 -8.96 3.69 -2.29
C HIS A 211 -8.75 2.76 -1.09
N ILE A 212 -9.82 2.41 -0.36
CA ILE A 212 -9.77 1.46 0.76
C ILE A 212 -9.21 0.11 0.29
N THR A 213 -9.74 -0.42 -0.81
CA THR A 213 -9.30 -1.70 -1.37
C THR A 213 -7.81 -1.69 -1.74
N ARG A 214 -7.34 -0.62 -2.39
CA ARG A 214 -5.92 -0.43 -2.74
C ARG A 214 -5.03 -0.29 -1.51
N TYR A 215 -5.49 0.43 -0.49
CA TYR A 215 -4.75 0.61 0.76
C TYR A 215 -4.54 -0.74 1.47
N LEU A 216 -5.59 -1.56 1.58
CA LEU A 216 -5.49 -2.89 2.19
C LEU A 216 -4.53 -3.81 1.43
N CYS A 217 -4.64 -3.85 0.09
CA CYS A 217 -3.74 -4.67 -0.74
C CYS A 217 -2.27 -4.23 -0.59
N ARG A 218 -2.00 -2.91 -0.56
CA ARG A 218 -0.64 -2.37 -0.37
C ARG A 218 -0.03 -2.74 0.98
N ASN A 219 -0.83 -2.84 2.03
CA ASN A 219 -0.40 -3.22 3.38
C ASN A 219 -0.42 -4.74 3.60
N SER A 220 -0.31 -5.53 2.53
CA SER A 220 -0.30 -7.00 2.55
C SER A 220 -1.55 -7.64 3.20
N ALA A 221 -2.67 -6.91 3.26
CA ALA A 221 -3.94 -7.36 3.82
C ALA A 221 -4.93 -7.71 2.69
N SER A 222 -4.50 -8.59 1.76
CA SER A 222 -5.28 -8.91 0.55
C SER A 222 -6.54 -9.73 0.86
N ALA A 223 -6.50 -10.61 1.87
CA ALA A 223 -7.65 -11.42 2.28
C ALA A 223 -8.75 -10.54 2.91
N GLU A 224 -8.35 -9.56 3.70
CA GLU A 224 -9.22 -8.55 4.29
C GLU A 224 -9.78 -7.63 3.19
N ALA A 225 -8.97 -7.24 2.20
CA ALA A 225 -9.44 -6.49 1.04
C ALA A 225 -10.50 -7.26 0.24
N TYR A 226 -10.29 -8.56 0.03
CA TYR A 226 -11.27 -9.44 -0.62
C TYR A 226 -12.58 -9.48 0.18
N THR A 227 -12.48 -9.72 1.49
CA THR A 227 -13.64 -9.80 2.39
C THR A 227 -14.41 -8.47 2.40
N PHE A 228 -13.71 -7.35 2.47
CA PHE A 228 -14.28 -6.01 2.36
C PHE A 228 -15.10 -5.84 1.08
N VAL A 229 -14.49 -6.08 -0.10
CA VAL A 229 -15.18 -5.90 -1.39
C VAL A 229 -16.35 -6.86 -1.54
N MET A 230 -16.21 -8.11 -1.09
CA MET A 230 -17.25 -9.13 -1.20
C MET A 230 -18.39 -8.93 -0.19
N ASN A 231 -18.19 -8.19 0.89
CA ASN A 231 -19.27 -7.79 1.80
C ASN A 231 -20.07 -6.58 1.29
N LEU A 232 -19.50 -5.77 0.38
CA LEU A 232 -20.24 -4.65 -0.22
C LEU A 232 -21.42 -5.16 -1.06
N PRO A 233 -22.59 -4.51 -1.05
CA PRO A 233 -23.67 -4.81 -1.98
C PRO A 233 -23.23 -4.56 -3.43
N LEU A 234 -23.74 -5.36 -4.37
CA LEU A 234 -23.29 -5.36 -5.78
C LEU A 234 -23.30 -3.96 -6.41
N LYS A 235 -24.33 -3.16 -6.14
CA LYS A 235 -24.47 -1.78 -6.64
C LYS A 235 -23.37 -0.81 -6.19
N TRP A 236 -22.64 -1.11 -5.11
CA TRP A 236 -21.53 -0.30 -4.61
C TRP A 236 -20.16 -0.83 -5.03
N ARG A 237 -20.11 -2.03 -5.64
CA ARG A 237 -18.86 -2.58 -6.14
C ARG A 237 -18.51 -1.94 -7.46
N HIS A 238 -17.36 -1.28 -7.50
CA HIS A 238 -16.88 -0.58 -8.70
C HIS A 238 -15.69 -1.30 -9.32
N ARG A 239 -15.55 -1.20 -10.64
CA ARG A 239 -14.48 -1.84 -11.42
C ARG A 239 -13.07 -1.55 -10.88
N SER A 240 -12.83 -0.36 -10.33
CA SER A 240 -11.52 0.05 -9.83
C SER A 240 -11.04 -0.74 -8.60
N MET A 241 -11.93 -1.48 -7.93
CA MET A 241 -11.60 -2.29 -6.75
C MET A 241 -10.94 -3.62 -7.11
N TYR A 242 -11.32 -4.21 -8.25
CA TYR A 242 -10.93 -5.57 -8.62
C TYR A 242 -9.50 -5.74 -9.13
N PRO A 243 -8.89 -4.80 -9.88
CA PRO A 243 -7.48 -4.93 -10.32
C PRO A 243 -6.51 -5.13 -9.16
N ALA A 244 -6.72 -4.44 -8.03
CA ALA A 244 -5.89 -4.62 -6.84
C ALA A 244 -6.02 -6.04 -6.28
N LEU A 245 -7.25 -6.57 -6.18
CA LEU A 245 -7.50 -7.93 -5.72
C LEU A 245 -6.93 -8.99 -6.66
N LEU A 246 -7.15 -8.84 -7.98
CA LEU A 246 -6.65 -9.78 -8.99
C LEU A 246 -5.12 -9.80 -9.07
N SER A 247 -4.45 -8.73 -8.64
CA SER A 247 -2.98 -8.73 -8.53
C SER A 247 -2.48 -9.70 -7.44
N HIS A 248 -3.31 -10.02 -6.44
CA HIS A 248 -2.97 -10.94 -5.35
C HIS A 248 -3.63 -12.31 -5.47
N PHE A 249 -4.82 -12.40 -6.09
CA PHE A 249 -5.62 -13.61 -6.24
C PHE A 249 -5.77 -13.99 -7.72
N SER A 250 -4.71 -14.44 -8.39
CA SER A 250 -4.71 -14.69 -9.86
C SER A 250 -4.83 -16.15 -10.29
N ASP A 251 -5.06 -17.07 -9.37
CA ASP A 251 -5.20 -18.50 -9.59
C ASP A 251 -6.58 -18.80 -10.18
N ILE A 252 -6.83 -18.39 -11.43
CA ILE A 252 -8.04 -18.77 -12.15
C ILE A 252 -7.69 -19.55 -13.41
N MET A 253 -8.51 -20.52 -13.74
CA MET A 253 -8.44 -21.18 -15.04
C MET A 253 -9.46 -20.55 -16.00
N LEU A 254 -8.95 -19.99 -17.09
CA LEU A 254 -9.76 -19.41 -18.17
C LEU A 254 -9.76 -20.32 -19.39
N ASN A 255 -10.94 -20.53 -19.96
CA ASN A 255 -11.13 -21.20 -21.24
C ASN A 255 -10.53 -20.40 -22.40
N LYS A 256 -10.45 -21.00 -23.59
CA LYS A 256 -9.82 -20.38 -24.78
C LYS A 256 -10.54 -19.10 -25.22
N ASP A 257 -11.83 -18.99 -24.91
CA ASP A 257 -12.69 -17.83 -25.15
C ASP A 257 -12.61 -16.77 -24.02
N GLY A 258 -11.73 -16.95 -23.03
CA GLY A 258 -11.59 -16.07 -21.88
C GLY A 258 -12.70 -16.21 -20.83
N SER A 259 -13.63 -17.15 -21.00
CA SER A 259 -14.62 -17.47 -19.98
C SER A 259 -13.97 -18.19 -18.80
N LEU A 260 -14.51 -17.98 -17.61
CA LEU A 260 -14.09 -18.69 -16.40
C LEU A 260 -14.57 -20.13 -16.47
N ASP A 261 -13.71 -21.08 -16.08
CA ASP A 261 -14.12 -22.47 -15.89
C ASP A 261 -15.30 -22.53 -14.89
N PRO A 262 -16.48 -23.06 -15.27
CA PRO A 262 -17.64 -23.14 -14.38
C PRO A 262 -17.38 -23.88 -13.07
N GLN A 263 -16.41 -24.82 -13.06
CA GLN A 263 -16.06 -25.61 -11.89
C GLN A 263 -15.08 -24.91 -10.94
N ASP A 264 -14.50 -23.76 -11.35
CA ASP A 264 -13.58 -23.01 -10.50
C ASP A 264 -14.34 -22.17 -9.47
N GLN A 265 -14.30 -22.62 -8.22
CA GLN A 265 -14.90 -21.96 -7.05
C GLN A 265 -13.86 -21.21 -6.19
N SER A 266 -12.63 -21.04 -6.68
CA SER A 266 -11.60 -20.32 -5.94
C SER A 266 -12.00 -18.86 -5.64
N ARG A 267 -11.35 -18.25 -4.64
CA ARG A 267 -11.51 -16.81 -4.36
C ARG A 267 -11.19 -15.99 -5.61
N SER A 268 -10.14 -16.37 -6.32
CA SER A 268 -9.71 -15.78 -7.58
C SER A 268 -10.80 -15.83 -8.64
N ALA A 269 -11.45 -16.99 -8.82
CA ALA A 269 -12.58 -17.17 -9.73
C ALA A 269 -13.77 -16.30 -9.36
N THR A 270 -14.06 -16.18 -8.06
CA THR A 270 -15.12 -15.30 -7.53
C THR A 270 -14.84 -13.83 -7.83
N VAL A 271 -13.61 -13.35 -7.59
CA VAL A 271 -13.19 -11.97 -7.92
C VAL A 271 -13.34 -11.71 -9.42
N TRP A 272 -12.90 -12.65 -10.26
CA TRP A 272 -13.00 -12.54 -11.71
C TRP A 272 -14.45 -12.46 -12.17
N ARG A 273 -15.29 -13.41 -11.75
CA ARG A 273 -16.72 -13.47 -12.08
C ARG A 273 -17.43 -12.17 -11.71
N ALA A 274 -17.18 -11.66 -10.49
CA ALA A 274 -17.76 -10.41 -10.01
C ALA A 274 -17.26 -9.18 -10.79
N ALA A 275 -16.00 -9.18 -11.25
CA ALA A 275 -15.46 -8.09 -12.05
C ALA A 275 -16.02 -8.06 -13.48
N THR A 276 -16.29 -9.24 -14.06
CA THR A 276 -16.82 -9.39 -15.43
C THR A 276 -18.33 -9.27 -15.52
N SER A 277 -19.08 -9.47 -14.42
CA SER A 277 -20.55 -9.44 -14.42
C SER A 277 -21.16 -8.02 -14.28
N LEU A 278 -20.34 -6.97 -14.26
CA LEU A 278 -20.83 -5.58 -14.13
C LEU A 278 -21.38 -5.06 -15.49
N PRO A 279 -22.51 -4.33 -15.51
CA PRO A 279 -23.13 -3.83 -16.74
C PRO A 279 -22.17 -2.98 -17.62
N ASN A 280 -22.38 -2.98 -18.94
CA ASN A 280 -21.57 -2.29 -19.97
C ASN A 280 -20.17 -2.87 -20.24
N GLN A 281 -20.00 -4.19 -20.18
CA GLN A 281 -18.75 -4.84 -20.60
C GLN A 281 -18.95 -5.77 -21.78
N GLU A 282 -18.63 -5.26 -22.97
CA GLU A 282 -18.05 -6.10 -24.02
C GLU A 282 -16.72 -6.65 -23.47
N LYS A 283 -16.70 -7.95 -23.12
CA LYS A 283 -15.51 -8.76 -22.81
C LYS A 283 -14.39 -8.06 -22.00
N GLY A 284 -14.47 -8.17 -20.66
CA GLY A 284 -13.33 -8.04 -19.71
C GLY A 284 -12.39 -6.85 -19.91
N THR A 285 -12.58 -5.77 -19.15
CA THR A 285 -11.73 -4.57 -19.26
C THR A 285 -10.22 -4.89 -19.21
N ILE A 286 -9.44 -4.22 -20.06
CA ILE A 286 -7.97 -4.40 -20.15
C ILE A 286 -7.26 -4.31 -18.79
N ALA A 287 -7.78 -3.48 -17.88
CA ALA A 287 -7.23 -3.32 -16.53
C ALA A 287 -7.24 -4.63 -15.72
N LEU A 288 -8.26 -5.47 -15.88
CA LEU A 288 -8.37 -6.77 -15.20
C LEU A 288 -7.33 -7.75 -15.75
N TRP A 289 -7.16 -7.79 -17.07
CA TRP A 289 -6.14 -8.60 -17.73
C TRP A 289 -4.71 -8.18 -17.35
N LEU A 290 -4.44 -6.87 -17.32
CA LEU A 290 -3.14 -6.35 -16.88
C LEU A 290 -2.85 -6.67 -15.41
N ALA A 291 -3.84 -6.54 -14.52
CA ALA A 291 -3.70 -6.93 -13.12
C ALA A 291 -3.37 -8.42 -12.96
N ARG A 292 -4.10 -9.26 -13.70
CA ARG A 292 -3.88 -10.71 -13.71
C ARG A 292 -2.47 -11.08 -14.20
N LEU A 293 -2.02 -10.50 -15.32
CA LEU A 293 -0.66 -10.70 -15.82
C LEU A 293 0.41 -10.15 -14.87
N GLY A 294 0.14 -9.03 -14.20
CA GLY A 294 1.01 -8.49 -13.15
C GLY A 294 1.16 -9.45 -11.96
N SER A 295 0.09 -10.15 -11.62
CA SER A 295 0.13 -11.20 -10.61
C SER A 295 0.97 -12.40 -11.05
N HIS A 296 0.81 -12.87 -12.29
CA HIS A 296 1.66 -13.94 -12.84
C HIS A 296 3.15 -13.55 -12.80
N ALA A 297 3.46 -12.28 -13.09
CA ALA A 297 4.82 -11.76 -12.96
C ALA A 297 5.32 -11.77 -11.51
N THR A 298 4.44 -11.56 -10.53
CA THR A 298 4.78 -11.59 -9.10
C THR A 298 5.03 -13.02 -8.62
N TYR A 299 4.18 -13.96 -9.01
CA TYR A 299 4.26 -15.37 -8.61
C TYR A 299 5.01 -16.27 -9.59
N LYS A 300 5.72 -15.69 -10.57
CA LYS A 300 6.61 -16.40 -11.52
C LYS A 300 5.90 -17.46 -12.39
N ARG A 301 4.66 -17.21 -12.79
CA ARG A 301 3.81 -18.17 -13.51
C ARG A 301 3.88 -18.07 -15.03
N ALA A 302 5.01 -18.49 -15.59
CA ALA A 302 5.30 -18.41 -17.02
C ALA A 302 4.20 -19.02 -17.92
N SER A 303 3.78 -20.25 -17.65
CA SER A 303 2.79 -20.95 -18.49
C SER A 303 1.44 -20.25 -18.51
N HIS A 304 1.01 -19.70 -17.37
CA HIS A 304 -0.25 -18.98 -17.24
C HIS A 304 -0.21 -17.65 -17.99
N ALA A 305 0.89 -16.89 -17.86
CA ALA A 305 1.04 -15.63 -18.60
C ALA A 305 1.01 -15.83 -20.12
N LEU A 306 1.65 -16.88 -20.64
CA LEU A 306 1.62 -17.21 -22.07
C LEU A 306 0.22 -17.62 -22.54
N ARG A 307 -0.50 -18.43 -21.76
CA ARG A 307 -1.88 -18.84 -22.04
C ARG A 307 -2.80 -17.62 -22.06
N ASP A 308 -2.73 -16.77 -21.04
CA ASP A 308 -3.57 -15.58 -20.93
C ASP A 308 -3.27 -14.59 -22.05
N GLU A 309 -1.99 -14.36 -22.41
CA GLU A 309 -1.65 -13.51 -23.55
C GLU A 309 -2.19 -14.07 -24.88
N TYR A 310 -2.13 -15.39 -25.08
CA TYR A 310 -2.73 -16.02 -26.25
C TYR A 310 -4.24 -15.78 -26.30
N ILE A 311 -4.95 -15.99 -25.19
CA ILE A 311 -6.40 -15.73 -25.08
C ILE A 311 -6.70 -14.26 -25.41
N ILE A 312 -5.99 -13.31 -24.78
CA ILE A 312 -6.21 -11.88 -25.02
C ILE A 312 -6.03 -11.50 -26.49
N ARG A 313 -5.05 -12.10 -27.18
CA ARG A 313 -4.84 -11.87 -28.61
C ARG A 313 -5.96 -12.42 -29.48
N GLN A 314 -6.56 -13.56 -29.09
CA GLN A 314 -7.70 -14.15 -29.80
C GLN A 314 -8.99 -13.36 -29.60
N LEU A 315 -9.16 -12.76 -28.41
CA LEU A 315 -10.35 -11.96 -28.11
C LEU A 315 -10.50 -10.72 -29.01
N GLY A 316 -9.39 -10.17 -29.53
CA GLY A 316 -9.41 -8.98 -30.38
C GLY A 316 -9.85 -7.71 -29.63
N GLY A 317 -9.93 -6.57 -30.34
CA GLY A 317 -10.55 -5.34 -29.81
C GLY A 317 -9.72 -4.51 -28.80
N PHE A 318 -8.52 -4.95 -28.42
CA PHE A 318 -7.65 -4.17 -27.52
C PHE A 318 -6.75 -3.17 -28.26
N ASP A 319 -6.59 -1.97 -27.67
CA ASP A 319 -5.64 -0.94 -28.16
C ASP A 319 -4.22 -1.53 -28.32
N PRO A 320 -3.53 -1.28 -29.45
CA PRO A 320 -2.12 -1.60 -29.62
C PRO A 320 -1.23 -1.28 -28.41
N ARG A 321 -1.45 -0.15 -27.70
CA ARG A 321 -0.70 0.22 -26.49
C ARG A 321 -0.87 -0.80 -25.37
N ALA A 322 -2.10 -1.24 -25.13
CA ALA A 322 -2.44 -2.26 -24.14
C ALA A 322 -1.80 -3.61 -24.48
N LEU A 323 -1.84 -4.02 -25.75
CA LEU A 323 -1.18 -5.25 -26.20
C LEU A 323 0.34 -5.23 -25.97
N ARG A 324 0.98 -4.06 -26.04
CA ARG A 324 2.41 -3.93 -25.68
C ARG A 324 2.64 -4.14 -24.19
N GLN A 325 1.78 -3.57 -23.35
CA GLN A 325 1.87 -3.73 -21.89
C GLN A 325 1.66 -5.19 -21.48
N ILE A 326 0.70 -5.88 -22.10
CA ILE A 326 0.49 -7.33 -21.94
C ILE A 326 1.77 -8.09 -22.28
N SER A 327 2.31 -7.88 -23.48
CA SER A 327 3.52 -8.57 -23.94
C SER A 327 4.71 -8.31 -23.00
N PHE A 328 4.83 -7.08 -22.48
CA PHE A 328 5.87 -6.69 -21.54
C PHE A 328 5.74 -7.42 -20.20
N LEU A 329 4.51 -7.52 -19.64
CA LEU A 329 4.24 -8.25 -18.41
C LEU A 329 4.48 -9.76 -18.57
N THR A 330 4.16 -10.33 -19.74
CA THR A 330 4.52 -11.71 -20.06
C THR A 330 6.03 -11.91 -19.99
N VAL A 331 6.82 -11.02 -20.61
CA VAL A 331 8.29 -11.12 -20.55
C VAL A 331 8.82 -10.93 -19.14
N CYS A 332 8.28 -9.98 -18.36
CA CYS A 332 8.61 -9.87 -16.93
C CYS A 332 8.37 -11.19 -16.19
N THR A 333 7.26 -11.87 -16.49
CA THR A 333 6.92 -13.17 -15.90
C THR A 333 7.90 -14.27 -16.30
N LEU A 334 8.23 -14.37 -17.59
CA LEU A 334 9.19 -15.36 -18.10
C LEU A 334 10.56 -15.19 -17.46
N VAL A 335 11.04 -13.95 -17.40
CA VAL A 335 12.33 -13.59 -16.78
C VAL A 335 12.35 -13.97 -15.31
N ARG A 336 11.33 -13.56 -14.53
CA ARG A 336 11.25 -13.88 -13.10
C ARG A 336 11.06 -15.37 -12.80
N ALA A 337 10.54 -16.13 -13.76
CA ALA A 337 10.44 -17.59 -13.71
C ALA A 337 11.75 -18.30 -14.14
N GLY A 338 12.84 -17.56 -14.39
CA GLY A 338 14.12 -18.09 -14.85
C GLY A 338 14.12 -18.55 -16.31
N ARG A 339 13.09 -18.23 -17.10
CA ARG A 339 12.97 -18.64 -18.51
C ARG A 339 13.54 -17.58 -19.46
N TRP A 340 14.80 -17.20 -19.25
CA TRP A 340 15.43 -16.09 -19.97
C TRP A 340 15.52 -16.35 -21.49
N SER A 341 15.96 -17.54 -21.92
CA SER A 341 16.05 -17.88 -23.36
C SER A 341 14.69 -17.77 -24.07
N LEU A 342 13.60 -18.17 -23.39
CA LEU A 342 12.25 -18.02 -23.93
C LEU A 342 11.84 -16.54 -23.98
N ALA A 343 12.14 -15.78 -22.94
CA ALA A 343 11.88 -14.34 -22.90
C ALA A 343 12.62 -13.60 -24.02
N SER A 344 13.92 -13.86 -24.20
CA SER A 344 14.75 -13.27 -25.25
C SER A 344 14.20 -13.56 -26.65
N ARG A 345 13.91 -14.83 -26.96
CA ARG A 345 13.27 -15.22 -28.24
C ARG A 345 11.92 -14.54 -28.44
N TYR A 346 11.15 -14.39 -27.36
CA TYR A 346 9.86 -13.71 -27.37
C TYR A 346 10.00 -12.23 -27.74
N VAL A 347 10.93 -11.52 -27.09
CA VAL A 347 11.26 -10.12 -27.37
C VAL A 347 11.72 -9.97 -28.81
N HIS A 348 12.65 -10.81 -29.26
CA HIS A 348 13.18 -10.75 -30.61
C HIS A 348 12.10 -10.98 -31.68
N ARG A 349 11.18 -11.94 -31.47
CA ARG A 349 10.02 -12.15 -32.36
C ARG A 349 9.07 -10.95 -32.34
N TYR A 350 8.88 -10.33 -31.18
CA TYR A 350 8.03 -9.16 -31.04
C TYR A 350 8.61 -7.95 -31.80
N VAL A 351 9.90 -7.68 -31.64
CA VAL A 351 10.66 -6.60 -32.31
C VAL A 351 10.59 -6.78 -33.84
N ARG A 352 10.98 -7.94 -34.36
CA ARG A 352 10.93 -8.26 -35.81
C ARG A 352 9.56 -8.04 -36.44
N LYS A 353 8.48 -8.35 -35.71
CA LYS A 353 7.11 -8.31 -36.26
C LYS A 353 6.45 -6.94 -36.18
N ARG A 354 6.88 -6.06 -35.28
CA ARG A 354 6.08 -4.87 -34.93
C ARG A 354 6.78 -3.54 -35.16
N LYS A 355 8.03 -3.53 -35.68
CA LYS A 355 8.93 -2.37 -35.78
C LYS A 355 9.08 -1.67 -34.41
N ALA A 356 10.23 -1.82 -33.77
CA ALA A 356 10.68 -1.07 -32.59
C ALA A 356 9.63 -0.68 -31.52
N PRO A 357 9.59 -1.33 -30.34
CA PRO A 357 8.77 -0.84 -29.24
C PRO A 357 9.28 0.55 -28.79
N PRO A 358 8.41 1.56 -28.54
CA PRO A 358 8.79 2.90 -28.07
C PRO A 358 9.40 2.93 -26.64
N ASN A 359 9.78 1.78 -26.10
CA ASN A 359 10.33 1.57 -24.76
C ASN A 359 11.39 0.46 -24.77
N ALA A 360 12.24 0.36 -25.80
CA ALA A 360 13.25 -0.70 -25.95
C ALA A 360 14.09 -0.92 -24.68
N PHE A 361 14.52 0.15 -24.02
CA PHE A 361 15.25 0.08 -22.76
C PHE A 361 14.48 -0.57 -21.61
N ARG A 362 13.14 -0.49 -21.56
CA ARG A 362 12.37 -1.18 -20.51
C ARG A 362 12.47 -2.70 -20.69
N TRP A 363 12.40 -3.18 -21.93
CA TRP A 363 12.55 -4.60 -22.24
C TRP A 363 13.97 -5.07 -21.98
N LEU A 364 14.97 -4.28 -22.37
CA LEU A 364 16.37 -4.56 -22.09
C LEU A 364 16.63 -4.67 -20.57
N ASN A 365 16.16 -3.69 -19.79
CA ASN A 365 16.30 -3.70 -18.33
C ASN A 365 15.68 -4.95 -17.70
N VAL A 366 14.52 -5.40 -18.17
CA VAL A 366 13.88 -6.62 -17.67
C VAL A 366 14.72 -7.87 -17.99
N LEU A 367 15.25 -7.97 -19.21
CA LEU A 367 16.12 -9.09 -19.58
C LEU A 367 17.43 -9.10 -18.77
N LEU A 368 18.08 -7.95 -18.60
CA LEU A 368 19.31 -7.80 -17.80
C LEU A 368 19.07 -8.10 -16.31
N ILE A 369 17.94 -7.65 -15.75
CA ILE A 369 17.53 -8.02 -14.38
C ILE A 369 17.44 -9.54 -14.25
N GLY A 370 16.87 -10.25 -15.24
CA GLY A 370 16.78 -11.71 -15.21
C GLY A 370 18.12 -12.40 -15.07
N ILE A 371 19.12 -11.91 -15.80
CA ILE A 371 20.48 -12.47 -15.77
C ILE A 371 21.12 -12.23 -14.40
N VAL A 372 21.03 -11.00 -13.90
CA VAL A 372 21.62 -10.61 -12.61
C VAL A 372 20.94 -11.31 -11.42
N THR A 373 19.65 -11.61 -11.52
CA THR A 373 18.86 -12.22 -10.44
C THR A 373 18.80 -13.75 -10.51
N HIS A 374 19.01 -14.34 -11.68
CA HIS A 374 18.93 -15.79 -11.90
C HIS A 374 20.18 -16.34 -12.61
N PRO A 375 21.40 -16.13 -12.07
CA PRO A 375 22.66 -16.48 -12.74
C PRO A 375 22.75 -17.97 -13.11
N LYS A 376 22.20 -18.86 -12.28
CA LYS A 376 22.15 -20.31 -12.57
C LYS A 376 21.27 -20.65 -13.78
N ALA A 377 20.15 -19.94 -13.94
CA ALA A 377 19.23 -20.14 -15.05
C ALA A 377 19.68 -19.43 -16.34
N THR A 378 20.71 -18.59 -16.26
CA THR A 378 21.29 -17.85 -17.38
C THR A 378 22.76 -18.16 -17.61
N SER A 379 23.27 -19.26 -17.04
CA SER A 379 24.68 -19.68 -17.17
C SER A 379 25.12 -19.98 -18.60
N HIS A 380 24.14 -20.29 -19.46
CA HIS A 380 24.30 -20.59 -20.88
C HIS A 380 24.15 -19.35 -21.77
N VAL A 381 23.82 -18.18 -21.20
CA VAL A 381 23.70 -16.94 -21.96
C VAL A 381 25.09 -16.42 -22.32
N THR A 382 25.41 -16.41 -23.61
CA THR A 382 26.72 -15.95 -24.10
C THR A 382 26.74 -14.42 -24.27
N ALA A 383 27.93 -13.79 -24.31
CA ALA A 383 28.03 -12.38 -24.75
C ALA A 383 27.35 -12.17 -26.08
N ARG A 384 27.58 -13.08 -27.03
CA ARG A 384 27.07 -12.97 -28.38
C ARG A 384 25.55 -12.89 -28.40
N GLU A 385 24.87 -13.73 -27.61
CA GLU A 385 23.43 -13.66 -27.45
C GLU A 385 22.99 -12.32 -26.84
N MET A 386 23.71 -11.82 -25.83
CA MET A 386 23.39 -10.55 -25.19
C MET A 386 23.61 -9.35 -26.10
N VAL A 387 24.72 -9.34 -26.85
CA VAL A 387 25.03 -8.38 -27.92
C VAL A 387 23.91 -8.38 -28.93
N ASN A 388 23.54 -9.55 -29.46
CA ASN A 388 22.46 -9.65 -30.43
C ASN A 388 21.13 -9.12 -29.87
N VAL A 389 20.79 -9.41 -28.61
CA VAL A 389 19.58 -8.89 -27.97
C VAL A 389 19.61 -7.37 -27.85
N ILE A 390 20.72 -6.80 -27.37
CA ILE A 390 20.88 -5.35 -27.20
C ILE A 390 20.87 -4.66 -28.56
N THR A 391 21.67 -5.15 -29.50
CA THR A 391 21.75 -4.65 -30.87
C THR A 391 20.39 -4.65 -31.55
N ASN A 392 19.65 -5.77 -31.52
CA ASN A 392 18.33 -5.85 -32.13
C ASN A 392 17.31 -4.91 -31.45
N LEU A 393 17.38 -4.73 -30.13
CA LEU A 393 16.49 -3.82 -29.41
C LEU A 393 16.82 -2.34 -29.70
N LEU A 394 18.10 -2.01 -29.87
CA LEU A 394 18.58 -0.64 -30.06
C LEU A 394 18.55 -0.20 -31.54
N GLN A 395 18.96 -1.05 -32.48
CA GLN A 395 18.90 -0.76 -33.94
C GLN A 395 17.50 -0.37 -34.37
N ASP A 396 16.50 -1.08 -33.87
CA ASP A 396 15.09 -0.80 -34.15
C ASP A 396 14.64 0.52 -33.49
N SER A 397 15.08 0.82 -32.27
CA SER A 397 14.76 2.09 -31.60
C SER A 397 15.36 3.32 -32.30
N GLN A 398 16.51 3.15 -32.97
CA GLN A 398 17.21 4.21 -33.71
C GLN A 398 16.64 4.47 -35.11
N ALA A 399 15.77 3.60 -35.65
CA ALA A 399 15.09 3.86 -36.91
C ALA A 399 14.22 5.14 -36.88
N SER A 400 13.93 5.71 -35.71
CA SER A 400 13.24 7.01 -35.57
C SER A 400 14.15 8.21 -35.29
N ASN A 401 15.42 8.02 -34.91
CA ASN A 401 16.35 9.12 -34.56
C ASN A 401 17.63 9.02 -35.39
N LYS A 402 17.80 9.94 -36.34
CA LYS A 402 18.97 10.08 -37.22
C LYS A 402 20.22 10.55 -36.46
N LEU A 403 20.79 9.71 -35.60
CA LEU A 403 22.16 9.90 -35.07
C LEU A 403 23.00 8.66 -35.43
N LEU A 404 23.88 8.86 -36.41
CA LEU A 404 24.58 7.86 -37.19
C LEU A 404 25.89 7.20 -36.64
N PRO A 405 26.42 7.42 -35.42
CA PRO A 405 27.64 6.69 -34.98
C PRO A 405 27.39 5.24 -34.53
N THR A 406 26.20 4.96 -33.99
CA THR A 406 25.86 3.68 -33.34
C THR A 406 25.56 2.57 -34.32
N LYS A 407 25.02 2.87 -35.51
CA LYS A 407 24.64 1.85 -36.50
C LYS A 407 25.86 1.08 -37.02
N ASN A 408 26.96 1.78 -37.29
CA ASN A 408 28.21 1.15 -37.74
C ASN A 408 28.85 0.29 -36.63
N ALA A 409 28.84 0.76 -35.38
CA ALA A 409 29.34 -0.01 -34.24
C ALA A 409 28.48 -1.26 -33.96
N LEU A 410 27.15 -1.15 -34.10
CA LEU A 410 26.20 -2.26 -33.94
C LEU A 410 26.27 -3.27 -35.10
N GLN A 411 26.57 -2.82 -36.32
CA GLN A 411 26.80 -3.68 -37.48
C GLN A 411 28.13 -4.45 -37.34
N LEU A 412 29.23 -3.76 -37.01
CA LEU A 412 30.54 -4.37 -36.70
C LEU A 412 30.44 -5.43 -35.59
N LEU A 413 29.64 -5.17 -34.55
CA LEU A 413 29.34 -6.12 -33.48
C LEU A 413 28.60 -7.37 -33.98
N ALA A 414 27.63 -7.19 -34.87
CA ALA A 414 26.84 -8.29 -35.44
C ALA A 414 27.68 -9.16 -36.42
N ASP A 415 28.61 -8.52 -37.13
CA ASP A 415 29.52 -9.15 -38.08
C ASP A 415 30.65 -9.90 -37.35
N GLN A 416 31.29 -9.29 -36.35
CA GLN A 416 32.28 -9.96 -35.48
C GLN A 416 31.68 -11.12 -34.68
N ALA A 417 30.39 -11.03 -34.35
CA ALA A 417 29.66 -12.15 -33.79
C ALA A 417 29.55 -13.29 -34.81
N HIS A 418 29.24 -13.02 -36.08
CA HIS A 418 29.07 -14.05 -37.12
C HIS A 418 30.32 -14.89 -37.38
N ASP A 419 31.52 -14.33 -37.26
CA ASP A 419 32.78 -15.02 -37.60
C ASP A 419 33.20 -16.13 -36.60
N THR A 420 32.48 -16.32 -35.49
CA THR A 420 32.72 -17.43 -34.53
C THR A 420 31.87 -18.68 -34.80
N HIS A 421 31.65 -19.03 -36.07
CA HIS A 421 31.10 -20.34 -36.45
C HIS A 421 32.20 -21.41 -36.41
N LEU A 422 32.54 -21.89 -35.21
CA LEU A 422 33.27 -23.15 -35.07
C LEU A 422 32.25 -24.31 -34.99
N SER A 423 32.30 -25.13 -36.03
CA SER A 423 31.93 -26.55 -36.18
C SER A 423 30.93 -27.21 -35.19
N PRO A 424 29.95 -28.01 -35.66
CA PRO A 424 28.92 -28.64 -34.84
C PRO A 424 29.38 -29.79 -33.91
N ASP A 425 30.68 -30.00 -33.69
CA ASP A 425 31.21 -31.15 -32.91
C ASP A 425 31.50 -30.89 -31.42
N TYR A 426 31.15 -29.74 -30.86
CA TYR A 426 31.42 -29.44 -29.44
C TYR A 426 30.29 -29.86 -28.48
N THR A 427 30.18 -31.15 -28.20
CA THR A 427 29.36 -31.67 -27.07
C THR A 427 30.17 -32.03 -25.82
N LYS A 428 31.48 -31.77 -25.78
CA LYS A 428 32.37 -32.26 -24.69
C LYS A 428 33.41 -31.27 -24.14
N LEU A 429 33.16 -29.96 -24.19
CA LEU A 429 34.03 -28.99 -23.51
C LEU A 429 33.22 -28.06 -22.59
N PRO A 430 33.37 -28.19 -21.25
CA PRO A 430 33.02 -27.11 -20.35
C PRO A 430 34.10 -26.02 -20.49
N LEU A 431 33.71 -24.73 -20.54
CA LEU A 431 34.55 -23.51 -20.41
C LEU A 431 34.77 -22.57 -21.62
N VAL A 432 34.11 -22.70 -22.79
CA VAL A 432 34.26 -21.71 -23.89
C VAL A 432 32.98 -20.91 -24.19
N HIS A 433 32.30 -20.46 -23.14
CA HIS A 433 31.14 -19.56 -23.27
C HIS A 433 31.34 -18.23 -22.53
N GLN A 434 32.59 -17.82 -22.32
CA GLN A 434 32.86 -16.53 -21.71
C GLN A 434 32.63 -15.39 -22.70
N PRO A 435 31.98 -14.31 -22.24
CA PRO A 435 31.86 -13.10 -23.03
C PRO A 435 33.26 -12.55 -23.37
N SER A 436 33.56 -12.29 -24.65
CA SER A 436 34.79 -11.58 -24.97
C SER A 436 34.71 -10.17 -24.37
N ALA A 437 35.75 -9.75 -23.65
CA ALA A 437 35.80 -8.43 -23.01
C ALA A 437 35.50 -7.31 -24.02
N ALA A 438 35.97 -7.46 -25.26
CA ALA A 438 35.74 -6.52 -26.37
C ALA A 438 34.25 -6.31 -26.69
N SER A 439 33.45 -7.39 -26.82
CA SER A 439 32.03 -7.28 -27.12
C SER A 439 31.25 -6.58 -26.02
N VAL A 440 31.67 -6.74 -24.76
CA VAL A 440 31.03 -6.11 -23.61
C VAL A 440 31.44 -4.65 -23.45
N ILE A 441 32.70 -4.31 -23.73
CA ILE A 441 33.17 -2.91 -23.78
C ILE A 441 32.40 -2.14 -24.85
N GLN A 442 32.22 -2.72 -26.04
CA GLN A 442 31.44 -2.10 -27.10
C GLN A 442 29.96 -1.91 -26.70
N LEU A 443 29.36 -2.89 -26.00
CA LEU A 443 28.01 -2.72 -25.42
C LEU A 443 27.94 -1.61 -24.38
N ALA A 444 28.96 -1.47 -23.54
CA ALA A 444 29.07 -0.38 -22.57
C ALA A 444 29.08 0.98 -23.26
N HIS A 445 29.87 1.13 -24.33
CA HIS A 445 29.91 2.37 -25.12
C HIS A 445 28.57 2.71 -25.76
N VAL A 446 27.89 1.72 -26.34
CA VAL A 446 26.55 1.92 -26.93
C VAL A 446 25.55 2.40 -25.86
N LEU A 447 25.51 1.74 -24.71
CA LEU A 447 24.59 2.13 -23.63
C LEU A 447 24.95 3.49 -23.01
N LYS A 448 26.24 3.86 -22.99
CA LYS A 448 26.73 5.16 -22.55
C LYS A 448 26.26 6.27 -23.48
N ALA A 449 26.40 6.09 -24.80
CA ALA A 449 25.94 7.04 -25.80
C ALA A 449 24.42 7.31 -25.74
N GLU A 450 23.65 6.28 -25.36
CA GLU A 450 22.18 6.35 -25.22
C GLU A 450 21.69 6.94 -23.88
N GLY A 451 22.58 7.23 -22.93
CA GLY A 451 22.22 7.84 -21.64
C GLY A 451 21.33 6.98 -20.73
N ASN A 452 21.26 5.66 -20.92
CA ASN A 452 20.45 4.78 -20.08
C ASN A 452 21.25 4.16 -18.91
N LEU A 453 21.44 4.96 -17.85
CA LEU A 453 22.22 4.56 -16.68
C LEU A 453 21.76 3.24 -16.02
N ARG A 454 20.46 2.96 -15.99
CA ARG A 454 19.94 1.70 -15.42
C ARG A 454 20.44 0.47 -16.19
N SER A 455 20.45 0.55 -17.52
CA SER A 455 20.91 -0.54 -18.37
C SER A 455 22.41 -0.74 -18.20
N GLN A 456 23.18 0.36 -18.08
CA GLN A 456 24.62 0.34 -17.82
C GLN A 456 24.95 -0.33 -16.47
N LEU A 457 24.24 0.06 -15.40
CA LEU A 457 24.40 -0.54 -14.06
C LEU A 457 24.09 -2.04 -14.05
N LEU A 458 23.01 -2.47 -14.73
CA LEU A 458 22.67 -3.88 -14.82
C LEU A 458 23.66 -4.68 -15.67
N LEU A 459 24.18 -4.08 -16.76
CA LEU A 459 25.24 -4.69 -17.56
C LEU A 459 26.51 -4.86 -16.71
N GLY A 460 26.90 -3.84 -15.94
CA GLY A 460 28.02 -3.91 -15.00
C GLY A 460 27.89 -5.08 -14.02
N ARG A 461 26.70 -5.25 -13.42
CA ARG A 461 26.42 -6.37 -12.52
C ARG A 461 26.54 -7.73 -13.21
N TRP A 462 26.07 -7.85 -14.45
CA TRP A 462 26.23 -9.08 -15.22
C TRP A 462 27.71 -9.41 -15.49
N ILE A 463 28.52 -8.41 -15.83
CA ILE A 463 29.96 -8.58 -16.08
C ILE A 463 30.66 -9.12 -14.84
N ILE A 464 30.42 -8.49 -13.70
CA ILE A 464 30.99 -8.90 -12.40
C ILE A 464 30.64 -10.36 -12.09
N GLN A 465 29.43 -10.80 -12.42
CA GLN A 465 28.96 -12.15 -12.12
C GLN A 465 29.39 -13.22 -13.13
N SER A 466 29.74 -12.83 -14.36
CA SER A 466 29.94 -13.77 -15.48
C SER A 466 31.38 -13.85 -15.96
N MET A 467 32.23 -12.89 -15.57
CA MET A 467 33.60 -12.77 -16.05
C MET A 467 34.63 -13.04 -14.95
N ASP A 468 34.62 -14.28 -14.45
CA ASP A 468 35.54 -14.72 -13.40
C ASP A 468 37.02 -14.65 -13.83
N ASN A 469 37.31 -14.71 -15.14
CA ASN A 469 38.67 -14.72 -15.69
C ASN A 469 39.28 -13.32 -15.92
N LEU A 470 38.52 -12.24 -15.77
CA LEU A 470 39.07 -10.89 -15.92
C LEU A 470 40.00 -10.56 -14.76
N SER A 471 41.13 -9.91 -15.06
CA SER A 471 41.99 -9.35 -14.00
C SER A 471 41.25 -8.27 -13.20
N THR A 472 41.62 -8.07 -11.94
CA THR A 472 41.03 -7.00 -11.11
C THR A 472 41.15 -5.61 -11.74
N PRO A 473 42.29 -5.20 -12.34
CA PRO A 473 42.39 -3.93 -13.06
C PRO A 473 41.42 -3.82 -14.24
N ALA A 474 41.32 -4.87 -15.05
CA ALA A 474 40.40 -4.89 -16.19
C ALA A 474 38.94 -4.79 -15.75
N LEU A 475 38.56 -5.45 -14.65
CA LEU A 475 37.20 -5.34 -14.10
C LEU A 475 36.91 -3.90 -13.63
N TRP A 476 37.86 -3.24 -12.97
CA TRP A 476 37.71 -1.84 -12.58
C TRP A 476 37.57 -0.90 -13.77
N GLU A 477 38.41 -1.07 -14.79
CA GLU A 477 38.36 -0.29 -16.03
C GLU A 477 37.02 -0.46 -16.75
N MET A 478 36.51 -1.70 -16.83
CA MET A 478 35.20 -1.96 -17.44
C MET A 478 34.05 -1.28 -16.67
N ILE A 479 34.11 -1.28 -15.34
CA ILE A 479 33.10 -0.60 -14.51
C ILE A 479 33.23 0.92 -14.61
N GLN A 480 34.44 1.46 -14.65
CA GLN A 480 34.71 2.88 -14.90
C GLN A 480 34.17 3.34 -16.25
N ASN A 481 34.27 2.50 -17.28
CA ASN A 481 33.71 2.79 -18.59
C ASN A 481 32.18 2.78 -18.60
N LEU A 482 31.55 2.01 -17.70
CA LEU A 482 30.08 1.90 -17.56
C LEU A 482 29.45 2.94 -16.65
N LEU A 483 30.19 3.47 -15.69
CA LEU A 483 29.70 4.40 -14.69
C LEU A 483 30.40 5.74 -14.81
N PRO A 484 29.68 6.87 -14.81
CA PRO A 484 30.29 8.16 -14.59
C PRO A 484 30.66 8.26 -13.09
N LEU A 485 31.78 7.63 -12.69
CA LEU A 485 32.23 7.60 -11.29
C LEU A 485 32.44 9.01 -10.72
N GLU A 486 32.83 9.95 -11.58
CA GLU A 486 33.05 11.35 -11.27
C GLU A 486 31.72 12.08 -10.95
N GLU A 487 30.62 11.66 -11.58
CA GLU A 487 29.28 12.27 -11.44
C GLU A 487 28.38 11.48 -10.46
N LEU A 488 28.93 10.57 -9.66
CA LEU A 488 28.18 9.83 -8.64
C LEU A 488 27.44 10.74 -7.66
N HIS A 489 27.94 11.97 -7.47
CA HIS A 489 27.37 13.02 -6.64
C HIS A 489 26.15 13.72 -7.25
N GLU A 490 25.82 13.47 -8.52
CA GLU A 490 24.66 14.04 -9.22
C GLU A 490 23.51 13.04 -9.42
N LEU A 491 23.75 11.75 -9.18
CA LEU A 491 22.75 10.69 -9.39
C LEU A 491 21.54 10.82 -8.46
N ALA A 492 20.34 10.56 -8.99
CA ALA A 492 19.10 10.52 -8.21
C ALA A 492 18.99 9.25 -7.32
N PRO A 493 18.24 9.29 -6.20
CA PRO A 493 18.08 8.16 -5.26
C PRO A 493 17.84 6.77 -5.86
N PRO A 494 16.91 6.56 -6.82
CA PRO A 494 16.64 5.23 -7.36
C PRO A 494 17.81 4.63 -8.14
N TYR A 495 18.74 5.45 -8.66
CA TYR A 495 19.96 4.97 -9.31
C TYR A 495 21.05 4.67 -8.30
N LEU A 496 21.13 5.43 -7.20
CA LEU A 496 22.06 5.18 -6.10
C LEU A 496 21.86 3.78 -5.50
N GLU A 497 20.63 3.30 -5.34
CA GLU A 497 20.36 1.92 -4.88
C GLU A 497 20.97 0.86 -5.79
N HIS A 498 20.84 1.03 -7.11
CA HIS A 498 21.43 0.12 -8.10
C HIS A 498 22.95 0.19 -8.11
N THR A 499 23.52 1.39 -7.93
CA THR A 499 24.97 1.60 -7.81
C THR A 499 25.54 0.96 -6.55
N ILE A 500 24.82 1.03 -5.41
CA ILE A 500 25.21 0.33 -4.17
C ILE A 500 25.26 -1.17 -4.42
N ALA A 501 24.25 -1.75 -5.06
CA ALA A 501 24.22 -3.17 -5.37
C ALA A 501 25.39 -3.60 -6.28
N LEU A 502 25.76 -2.78 -7.27
CA LEU A 502 26.93 -3.00 -8.11
C LEU A 502 28.23 -3.04 -7.29
N PHE A 503 28.46 -2.06 -6.41
CA PHE A 503 29.65 -2.00 -5.58
C PHE A 503 29.72 -3.12 -4.53
N GLN A 504 28.57 -3.57 -4.03
CA GLN A 504 28.49 -4.76 -3.18
C GLN A 504 28.91 -6.02 -3.94
N ASP A 505 28.41 -6.20 -5.17
CA ASP A 505 28.80 -7.33 -6.03
C ASP A 505 30.31 -7.27 -6.36
N LEU A 506 30.86 -6.09 -6.69
CA LEU A 506 32.31 -5.89 -6.91
C LEU A 506 33.14 -6.27 -5.69
N GLY A 507 32.78 -5.74 -4.52
CA GLY A 507 33.48 -6.04 -3.28
C GLY A 507 33.46 -7.52 -2.94
N ALA A 508 32.35 -8.22 -3.24
CA ALA A 508 32.24 -9.66 -3.05
C ALA A 508 33.16 -10.44 -4.01
N VAL A 509 33.25 -10.04 -5.29
CA VAL A 509 34.15 -10.68 -6.26
C VAL A 509 35.62 -10.44 -5.92
N PHE A 510 36.02 -9.21 -5.58
CA PHE A 510 37.40 -8.94 -5.20
C PHE A 510 37.82 -9.67 -3.92
N LYS A 511 36.90 -9.82 -2.95
CA LYS A 511 37.16 -10.62 -1.77
C LYS A 511 37.37 -12.10 -2.09
N ARG A 512 36.67 -12.66 -3.09
CA ARG A 512 36.89 -14.04 -3.56
C ARG A 512 38.23 -14.21 -4.29
N ARG A 513 38.78 -13.13 -4.83
CA ARG A 513 40.08 -13.08 -5.52
C ARG A 513 41.24 -12.67 -4.61
N ASP A 514 41.01 -12.59 -3.31
CA ASP A 514 41.97 -12.12 -2.29
C ASP A 514 42.54 -10.70 -2.50
N ASP A 515 41.91 -9.87 -3.35
CA ASP A 515 42.27 -8.45 -3.48
C ASP A 515 41.53 -7.61 -2.43
N ARG A 516 42.13 -7.54 -1.24
CA ARG A 516 41.58 -6.78 -0.11
C ARG A 516 41.50 -5.28 -0.40
N ARG A 517 42.47 -4.70 -1.13
CA ARG A 517 42.51 -3.26 -1.42
C ARG A 517 41.33 -2.85 -2.30
N SER A 518 41.13 -3.56 -3.41
CA SER A 518 39.99 -3.33 -4.31
C SER A 518 38.66 -3.62 -3.62
N ALA A 519 38.57 -4.65 -2.79
CA ALA A 519 37.37 -4.94 -2.02
C ALA A 519 37.00 -3.81 -1.05
N HIS A 520 37.98 -3.25 -0.33
CA HIS A 520 37.78 -2.10 0.55
C HIS A 520 37.35 -0.84 -0.22
N GLN A 521 37.97 -0.59 -1.37
CA GLN A 521 37.62 0.54 -2.24
C GLN A 521 36.17 0.44 -2.75
N ALA A 522 35.74 -0.73 -3.24
CA ALA A 522 34.36 -0.95 -3.68
C ALA A 522 33.36 -0.74 -2.54
N GLN A 523 33.64 -1.30 -1.35
CA GLN A 523 32.79 -1.09 -0.17
C GLN A 523 32.72 0.39 0.25
N TYR A 524 33.84 1.12 0.15
CA TYR A 524 33.89 2.54 0.44
C TYR A 524 32.98 3.35 -0.49
N LEU A 525 33.06 3.12 -1.80
CA LEU A 525 32.19 3.76 -2.79
C LEU A 525 30.71 3.44 -2.54
N GLY A 526 30.38 2.18 -2.24
CA GLY A 526 29.02 1.78 -1.86
C GLY A 526 28.50 2.50 -0.60
N ARG A 527 29.36 2.69 0.42
CA ARG A 527 29.03 3.46 1.63
C ARG A 527 28.81 4.94 1.34
N GLN A 528 29.58 5.54 0.43
CA GLN A 528 29.38 6.93 0.02
C GLN A 528 28.00 7.13 -0.61
N CYS A 529 27.59 6.23 -1.53
CA CYS A 529 26.25 6.26 -2.11
C CYS A 529 25.15 6.10 -1.05
N LEU A 530 25.33 5.17 -0.10
CA LEU A 530 24.36 4.93 0.98
C LEU A 530 24.18 6.15 1.90
N ARG A 531 25.28 6.78 2.32
CA ARG A 531 25.23 8.00 3.15
C ARG A 531 24.42 9.11 2.48
N ARG A 532 24.45 9.19 1.16
CA ARG A 532 23.73 10.19 0.39
C ARG A 532 22.23 9.90 0.32
N ILE A 533 21.83 8.64 0.13
CA ILE A 533 20.40 8.24 0.22
C ILE A 533 19.85 8.59 1.61
N ILE A 534 20.61 8.30 2.68
CA ILE A 534 20.21 8.63 4.05
C ILE A 534 20.17 10.15 4.26
N GLY A 535 21.17 10.88 3.76
CA GLY A 535 21.22 12.35 3.86
C GLY A 535 20.11 13.07 3.09
N GLU A 536 19.75 12.59 1.90
CA GLU A 536 18.62 13.09 1.10
C GLU A 536 17.28 12.66 1.69
N GLY A 537 17.17 11.45 2.25
CA GLY A 537 16.00 10.98 3.00
C GLY A 537 15.71 11.84 4.23
N ASN A 538 16.76 12.26 4.95
CA ASN A 538 16.63 13.19 6.08
C ASN A 538 16.25 14.60 5.61
N LYS A 539 16.76 15.09 4.47
CA LYS A 539 16.31 16.37 3.88
C LYS A 539 14.87 16.32 3.35
N ALA A 540 14.38 15.16 2.90
CA ALA A 540 13.00 14.97 2.45
C ALA A 540 11.99 14.84 3.59
N PHE A 541 12.43 14.35 4.76
CA PHE A 541 11.63 14.35 6.00
C PHE A 541 11.60 15.72 6.69
N VAL A 542 12.61 16.56 6.48
CA VAL A 542 12.57 17.98 6.86
C VAL A 542 11.89 18.77 5.74
N ARG A 543 10.55 18.78 5.74
CA ARG A 543 9.79 19.72 4.89
C ARG A 543 9.97 21.17 5.38
N PRO A 544 9.81 22.15 4.47
CA PRO A 544 10.41 23.48 4.56
C PRO A 544 9.60 24.46 5.42
N HIS A 545 9.48 24.19 6.72
CA HIS A 545 8.95 25.18 7.67
C HIS A 545 9.93 25.58 8.78
N ASP A 546 11.07 24.91 8.91
CA ASP A 546 12.10 25.25 9.88
C ASP A 546 13.37 25.79 9.19
N ARG A 547 13.21 26.85 8.39
CA ARG A 547 14.32 27.79 8.25
C ARG A 547 14.22 28.74 9.45
N PRO A 548 15.09 28.64 10.47
CA PRO A 548 15.27 29.78 11.36
C PRO A 548 15.66 30.97 10.49
N GLN A 549 14.86 32.04 10.57
CA GLN A 549 15.27 33.36 10.10
C GLN A 549 16.49 33.76 10.94
N TYR A 550 17.68 33.35 10.50
CA TYR A 550 18.89 33.88 11.07
C TYR A 550 18.95 35.37 10.70
N GLY A 551 18.99 36.17 11.77
CA GLY A 551 18.94 37.61 11.76
C GLY A 551 19.89 38.25 10.78
N LYS A 552 19.48 39.45 10.36
CA LYS A 552 20.32 40.49 9.76
C LYS A 552 21.71 40.48 10.39
N PRO A 553 22.80 40.59 9.62
CA PRO A 553 24.13 40.80 10.19
C PRO A 553 24.13 42.11 10.98
N PRO A 554 24.78 42.16 12.16
CA PRO A 554 24.97 43.42 12.86
C PRO A 554 25.83 44.33 11.98
N GLN A 555 25.25 45.48 11.63
CA GLN A 555 26.02 46.65 11.24
C GLN A 555 26.91 47.00 12.44
N ASN A 556 28.22 47.01 12.23
CA ASN A 556 29.10 47.94 12.93
C ASN A 556 30.17 48.39 11.94
N TYR A 557 30.07 49.67 11.60
CA TYR A 557 31.20 50.53 11.25
C TYR A 557 32.25 50.43 12.38
N SER A 558 33.55 50.60 12.13
CA SER A 558 34.20 51.83 11.68
C SER A 558 35.70 51.50 11.52
N PRO A 559 36.54 52.38 10.93
CA PRO A 559 37.99 52.20 11.04
C PRO A 559 38.44 51.99 12.49
#